data_AF-A0A257AAY5-F1
#
_entry.id   AF-A0A257AAY5-F1
#
_cell.length_a   1.000
_cell.length_b   1.000
_cell.length_c   1.000
_cell.angle_alpha   90.00
_cell.angle_beta   90.00
_cell.angle_gamma   90.00
#
_symmetry.space_group_name_H-M   'P 1'
#
loop_
_entity.id
_entity.type
_entity.pdbx_description
1 polymer ?
#
loop_
_entity_poly.entity_id
_entity_poly.type
_entity_poly.pdbx_seq_one_letter_code
_entity_poly.pdbx_strand_id
1 'polypeptide(L)'
;MKEFRKSEEGNLTELRRMLVNFSNRREEFFSKGYLNSDGKKAMVRMIKVAAKASPYIKVKLINAYRKGDEITISRAIGAIIDYIELLLNGGG
;
A
#
# COMPACT_ATOMS: atom_id res chain seq x y z
N MET A 1 11.55 5.49 -22.96
CA MET A 1 11.76 4.55 -21.84
C MET A 1 12.12 5.23 -20.51
N LYS A 2 12.97 6.27 -20.47
CA LYS A 2 13.37 6.93 -19.19
C LYS A 2 12.20 7.61 -18.44
N GLU A 3 11.22 8.16 -19.15
CA GLU A 3 10.08 8.85 -18.52
C GLU A 3 9.08 7.90 -17.83
N PHE A 4 8.87 6.71 -18.40
CA PHE A 4 7.99 5.70 -17.81
C PHE A 4 8.52 5.21 -16.46
N ARG A 5 9.83 4.94 -16.35
CA ARG A 5 10.46 4.56 -15.07
C ARG A 5 10.33 5.66 -14.02
N LYS A 6 10.55 6.93 -14.38
CA LYS A 6 10.36 8.07 -13.46
C LYS A 6 8.93 8.15 -12.93
N SER A 7 7.93 7.87 -13.79
CA SER A 7 6.52 7.87 -13.36
C SER A 7 6.23 6.70 -12.41
N GLU A 8 6.80 5.51 -12.65
CA GLU A 8 6.61 4.35 -11.80
C GLU A 8 7.27 4.52 -10.43
N GLU A 9 8.52 5.00 -10.38
CA GLU A 9 9.23 5.34 -9.15
C GLU A 9 8.49 6.42 -8.33
N GLY A 10 7.93 7.42 -9.01
CA GLY A 10 7.09 8.44 -8.39
C GLY A 10 5.84 7.83 -7.74
N ASN A 11 5.13 6.94 -8.44
CA ASN A 11 3.97 6.25 -7.91
C ASN A 11 4.34 5.30 -6.74
N LEU A 12 5.49 4.62 -6.81
CA LEU A 12 6.01 3.78 -5.72
C LEU A 12 6.34 4.59 -4.47
N THR A 13 6.97 5.75 -4.64
CA THR A 13 7.30 6.68 -3.55
C THR A 13 6.03 7.21 -2.89
N GLU A 14 5.04 7.62 -3.69
CA GLU A 14 3.73 8.05 -3.18
C GLU A 14 3.03 6.92 -2.42
N LEU A 15 3.01 5.71 -2.98
CA LEU A 15 2.38 4.55 -2.37
C LEU A 15 3.04 4.21 -1.03
N ARG A 16 4.38 4.19 -0.97
CA ARG A 16 5.13 3.97 0.28
C ARG A 16 4.72 4.98 1.35
N ARG A 17 4.67 6.27 1.00
CA ARG A 17 4.25 7.33 1.93
C ARG A 17 2.83 7.09 2.47
N MET A 18 1.89 6.71 1.59
CA MET A 18 0.52 6.41 2.00
C MET A 18 0.44 5.21 2.93
N LEU A 19 1.17 4.14 2.63
CA LEU A 19 1.22 2.92 3.43
C LEU A 19 1.80 3.17 4.82
N VAL A 20 2.91 3.91 4.91
CA VAL A 20 3.51 4.31 6.19
C VAL A 20 2.54 5.17 7.01
N ASN A 21 1.90 6.16 6.38
CA ASN A 21 0.90 6.99 7.06
C ASN A 21 -0.31 6.17 7.55
N PHE A 22 -0.76 5.19 6.77
CA PHE A 22 -1.84 4.29 7.16
C PHE A 22 -1.45 3.45 8.38
N SER A 23 -0.25 2.86 8.38
CA SER A 23 0.28 2.09 9.50
C SER A 23 0.43 2.93 10.77
N ASN A 24 0.95 4.15 10.66
CA ASN A 24 1.16 5.05 11.81
C ASN A 24 -0.17 5.53 12.42
N ARG A 25 -1.24 5.57 11.64
CA ARG A 25 -2.58 6.04 12.07
C ARG A 25 -3.57 4.88 12.14
N ARG A 26 -3.09 3.68 12.45
CA ARG A 26 -3.89 2.44 12.50
C ARG A 26 -5.17 2.61 13.32
N GLU A 27 -5.08 3.22 14.49
CA GLU A 27 -6.23 3.38 15.39
C GLU A 27 -7.40 4.19 14.78
N GLU A 28 -7.12 5.01 13.77
CA GLU A 28 -8.15 5.78 13.06
C GLU A 28 -8.87 4.96 11.98
N PHE A 29 -8.24 3.91 11.45
CA PHE A 29 -8.73 3.16 10.29
C PHE A 29 -9.38 1.83 10.64
N PHE A 30 -9.19 1.36 11.88
CA PHE A 30 -9.75 0.13 12.38
C PHE A 30 -10.73 0.38 13.52
N SER A 31 -11.78 -0.42 13.57
CA SER A 31 -12.72 -0.47 14.69
C SER A 31 -13.05 -1.93 14.97
N LYS A 32 -12.94 -2.33 16.24
CA LYS A 32 -13.15 -3.73 16.67
C LYS A 32 -12.28 -4.75 15.90
N GLY A 33 -11.08 -4.34 15.48
CA GLY A 33 -10.14 -5.18 14.73
C GLY A 33 -10.41 -5.32 13.22
N TYR A 34 -11.35 -4.55 12.67
CA TYR A 34 -11.70 -4.55 11.24
C TYR A 34 -11.68 -3.15 10.65
N LEU A 35 -11.46 -3.04 9.33
CA LEU A 35 -11.53 -1.75 8.64
C LEU A 35 -12.88 -1.05 8.85
N ASN A 36 -12.82 0.19 9.33
CA ASN A 36 -13.97 1.08 9.34
C ASN A 36 -14.17 1.73 7.96
N SER A 37 -15.15 2.63 7.82
CA SER A 37 -15.47 3.29 6.54
C SER A 37 -14.27 4.06 5.97
N ASP A 38 -13.51 4.75 6.82
CA ASP A 38 -12.38 5.58 6.39
C ASP A 38 -11.16 4.73 6.06
N GLY A 39 -10.92 3.65 6.82
CA GLY A 39 -9.94 2.64 6.49
C GLY A 39 -10.20 2.01 5.11
N LYS A 40 -11.46 1.69 4.80
CA LYS A 40 -11.84 1.18 3.47
C LYS A 40 -11.54 2.19 2.36
N LYS A 41 -11.89 3.47 2.55
CA LYS A 41 -11.60 4.52 1.56
C LYS A 41 -10.10 4.69 1.36
N ALA A 42 -9.32 4.70 2.44
CA ALA A 42 -7.86 4.80 2.39
C ALA A 42 -7.24 3.61 1.64
N MET A 43 -7.66 2.38 1.93
CA MET A 43 -7.23 1.17 1.23
C MET A 43 -7.55 1.23 -0.26
N VAL A 44 -8.75 1.66 -0.65
CA VAL A 44 -9.13 1.82 -2.06
C VAL A 44 -8.23 2.85 -2.77
N ARG A 45 -7.88 3.96 -2.11
CA ARG A 45 -6.93 4.93 -2.67
C ARG A 45 -5.55 4.31 -2.89
N MET A 46 -5.02 3.59 -1.91
CA MET A 46 -3.72 2.89 -2.03
C MET A 46 -3.73 1.85 -3.15
N ILE A 47 -4.82 1.08 -3.31
CA ILE A 47 -4.99 0.13 -4.42
C ILE A 47 -4.96 0.83 -5.78
N LYS A 48 -5.56 2.01 -5.91
CA LYS A 48 -5.54 2.80 -7.15
C LYS A 48 -4.14 3.29 -7.51
N VAL A 49 -3.37 3.75 -6.52
CA VAL A 49 -1.96 4.16 -6.75
C VAL A 49 -1.12 2.94 -7.10
N ALA A 50 -1.28 1.83 -6.37
CA ALA A 50 -0.60 0.58 -6.67
C ALA A 50 -0.89 0.06 -8.09
N ALA A 51 -2.11 0.24 -8.59
CA ALA A 51 -2.47 -0.15 -9.95
C ALA A 51 -1.67 0.59 -11.04
N LYS A 52 -1.14 1.79 -10.74
CA LYS A 52 -0.28 2.57 -11.63
C LYS A 52 1.21 2.28 -11.46
N ALA A 53 1.59 1.60 -10.37
CA ALA A 53 2.98 1.36 -9.99
C ALA A 53 3.42 -0.09 -10.22
N SER A 54 2.59 -1.05 -9.78
CA SER A 54 2.92 -2.47 -9.82
C SER A 54 1.66 -3.34 -9.72
N PRO A 55 1.35 -4.16 -10.74
CA PRO A 55 0.27 -5.13 -10.68
C PRO A 55 0.39 -6.11 -9.50
N TYR A 56 1.62 -6.47 -9.12
CA TYR A 56 1.88 -7.35 -7.98
C TYR A 56 1.43 -6.72 -6.66
N ILE A 57 1.84 -5.48 -6.40
CA ILE A 57 1.46 -4.76 -5.17
C ILE A 57 -0.05 -4.56 -5.11
N LYS A 58 -0.68 -4.21 -6.25
CA LYS A 58 -2.14 -4.10 -6.37
C LYS A 58 -2.84 -5.37 -5.91
N VAL A 59 -2.42 -6.54 -6.41
CA VAL A 59 -3.04 -7.82 -6.04
C VAL A 59 -2.88 -8.10 -4.54
N LYS A 60 -1.70 -7.85 -3.96
CA LYS A 60 -1.49 -8.01 -2.51
C LYS A 60 -2.42 -7.12 -1.69
N LEU A 61 -2.56 -5.84 -2.05
CA LEU A 61 -3.47 -4.91 -1.35
C LEU A 61 -4.93 -5.32 -1.49
N ILE A 62 -5.38 -5.80 -2.66
CA ILE A 62 -6.75 -6.29 -2.85
C ILE A 62 -7.02 -7.51 -1.97
N ASN A 63 -6.08 -8.45 -1.90
CA ASN A 63 -6.24 -9.65 -1.07
C ASN A 63 -6.32 -9.30 0.41
N ALA A 64 -5.48 -8.38 0.89
CA ALA A 64 -5.54 -7.87 2.27
C ALA A 64 -6.87 -7.14 2.54
N TYR A 65 -7.29 -6.27 1.63
CA TYR A 65 -8.54 -5.52 1.73
C TYR A 65 -9.77 -6.44 1.81
N ARG A 66 -9.80 -7.52 1.03
CA ARG A 66 -10.90 -8.52 1.05
C ARG A 66 -11.03 -9.26 2.38
N LYS A 67 -9.91 -9.45 3.11
CA LYS A 67 -9.95 -10.05 4.44
C LYS A 67 -10.44 -9.04 5.48
N GLY A 68 -9.99 -7.79 5.37
CA GLY A 68 -10.55 -6.67 6.13
C GLY A 68 -10.13 -6.61 7.60
N ASP A 69 -9.51 -7.67 8.14
CA ASP A 69 -9.00 -7.72 9.51
C ASP A 69 -7.65 -7.01 9.64
N GLU A 70 -7.46 -6.40 10.80
CA GLU A 70 -6.31 -5.56 11.10
C GLU A 70 -4.97 -6.29 11.02
N ILE A 71 -4.91 -7.54 11.48
CA ILE A 71 -3.68 -8.32 11.51
C ILE A 71 -3.22 -8.63 10.08
N THR A 72 -4.12 -9.15 9.24
CA THR A 72 -3.81 -9.48 7.86
C THR A 72 -3.41 -8.23 7.07
N ILE A 73 -4.13 -7.12 7.27
CA ILE A 73 -3.81 -5.87 6.58
C ILE A 73 -2.47 -5.32 7.04
N SER A 74 -2.20 -5.27 8.34
CA SER A 74 -0.93 -4.75 8.87
C SER A 74 0.27 -5.56 8.37
N ARG A 75 0.16 -6.90 8.36
CA ARG A 75 1.19 -7.79 7.80
C ARG A 75 1.41 -7.56 6.31
N ALA A 76 0.32 -7.43 5.54
CA ALA A 76 0.42 -7.18 4.11
C ALA A 76 1.06 -5.82 3.82
N ILE A 77 0.66 -4.77 4.54
CA ILE A 77 1.23 -3.43 4.40
C ILE A 77 2.71 -3.41 4.72
N GLY A 78 3.14 -4.01 5.85
CA GLY A 78 4.57 -4.11 6.20
C GLY A 78 5.38 -4.78 5.09
N ALA A 79 4.95 -5.97 4.64
CA ALA A 79 5.64 -6.68 3.57
C ALA A 79 5.66 -5.92 2.23
N ILE A 80 4.67 -5.07 1.95
CA ILE A 80 4.65 -4.22 0.76
C ILE A 80 5.63 -3.04 0.92
N ILE A 81 5.71 -2.42 2.10
CA ILE A 81 6.67 -1.34 2.37
C ILE A 81 8.08 -1.86 2.14
N ASP A 82 8.45 -2.98 2.75
CA ASP A 82 9.77 -3.60 2.59
C ASP A 82 10.08 -3.89 1.12
N TYR A 83 9.09 -4.42 0.38
CA TYR A 83 9.22 -4.70 -1.04
C TYR A 83 9.44 -3.43 -1.88
N ILE A 84 8.69 -2.34 -1.59
CA ILE A 84 8.88 -1.07 -2.29
C ILE A 84 10.29 -0.50 -2.00
N GLU A 85 10.77 -0.61 -0.76
CA GLU A 85 12.12 -0.15 -0.40
C GLU A 85 13.20 -0.92 -1.14
N LEU A 86 13.05 -2.24 -1.29
CA LEU A 86 13.95 -3.04 -2.13
C LEU A 86 13.95 -2.60 -3.60
N LEU A 87 12.78 -2.28 -4.16
CA LEU A 87 12.68 -1.80 -5.55
C LEU A 87 13.32 -0.43 -5.74
N LEU A 88 13.16 0.48 -4.78
CA LEU A 88 13.71 1.83 -4.85
C LEU A 88 15.23 1.86 -4.58
N ASN A 89 15.73 0.98 -3.71
CA ASN A 89 17.15 0.95 -3.32
C ASN A 89 18.00 -0.02 -4.16
N GLY A 90 17.39 -1.04 -4.79
CA GLY A 90 18.06 -2.06 -5.60
C GLY A 90 18.16 -1.74 -7.10
N GLY A 91 17.77 -0.53 -7.52
CA GLY A 91 17.81 -0.06 -8.91
C GLY A 91 19.05 0.75 -9.30
N GLY A 92 20.12 0.70 -8.49
CA GLY A 92 21.41 1.36 -8.73
C GLY A 92 22.40 0.51 -9.51
#